data_AF-A0A2N1REA4-F1
#
_entry.id   AF-A0A2N1REA4-F1
#
_cell.length_a   1.000
_cell.length_b   1.000
_cell.length_c   1.000
_cell.angle_alpha   90.00
_cell.angle_beta   90.00
_cell.angle_gamma   90.00
#
_symmetry.space_group_name_H-M   'P 1'
#
loop_
_entity.id
_entity.type
_entity.pdbx_description
1 polymer ?
#
loop_
_entity_poly.entity_id
_entity_poly.type
_entity_poly.pdbx_seq_one_letter_code
_entity_poly.pdbx_strand_id
1 'polypeptide(L)'
;HLAFPALAREWNHQDASFPLASLGNEKSTLEMDFFVKDFESSIPIEVKANDGATASLNKLIDKQTYRDIKYGIKLGQKNIGYNGKFHTSPYFLTFLLKRFLKERVR
;
A
#
# COMPACT_ATOMS: atom_id res chain seq x y z
N HIS A 1 -8.85 10.32 -9.59
CA HIS A 1 -7.59 9.60 -9.78
C HIS A 1 -6.31 10.43 -9.58
N LEU A 2 -6.36 11.78 -9.52
CA LEU A 2 -5.17 12.64 -9.36
C LEU A 2 -4.68 12.86 -7.91
N ALA A 3 -5.47 12.50 -6.90
CA ALA A 3 -5.13 12.81 -5.50
C ALA A 3 -3.97 11.98 -4.96
N PHE A 4 -3.79 10.74 -5.42
CA PHE A 4 -2.77 9.83 -4.88
C PHE A 4 -1.33 10.17 -5.33
N PRO A 5 -1.07 10.45 -6.62
CA PRO A 5 0.25 10.88 -7.07
C PRO A 5 0.71 12.20 -6.42
N ALA A 6 -0.23 13.12 -6.15
CA ALA A 6 0.06 14.37 -5.43
C ALA A 6 0.46 14.10 -3.98
N LEU A 7 -0.28 13.23 -3.27
CA LEU A 7 0.06 12.81 -1.91
C LEU A 7 1.41 12.10 -1.84
N ALA A 8 1.72 11.25 -2.82
CA ALA A 8 3.01 10.56 -2.88
C ALA A 8 4.19 11.53 -3.07
N ARG A 9 4.03 12.57 -3.88
CA ARG A 9 5.02 13.64 -4.02
C ARG A 9 5.20 14.41 -2.71
N GLU A 10 4.11 14.74 -2.02
CA GLU A 10 4.16 15.47 -0.76
C GLU A 10 4.87 14.68 0.35
N TRP A 11 4.64 13.36 0.43
CA TRP A 11 5.31 12.48 1.39
C TRP A 11 6.82 12.41 1.15
N ASN A 12 7.26 12.26 -0.10
CA ASN A 12 8.67 12.15 -0.43
C ASN A 12 9.45 13.46 -0.17
N HIS A 13 8.78 14.61 -0.11
CA HIS A 13 9.42 15.91 0.19
C HIS A 13 9.52 16.24 1.68
N GLN A 14 8.60 15.75 2.52
CA GLN A 14 8.48 16.20 3.91
C GLN A 14 9.08 15.23 4.94
N ASP A 15 9.28 13.94 4.63
CA ASP A 15 9.65 12.96 5.66
C ASP A 15 10.27 11.67 5.05
N ALA A 16 11.57 11.44 5.27
CA ALA A 16 12.29 10.30 4.70
C ALA A 16 12.01 8.96 5.41
N SER A 17 11.21 8.94 6.49
CA SER A 17 10.95 7.73 7.28
C SER A 17 10.04 6.70 6.57
N PHE A 18 9.26 7.11 5.56
CA PHE A 18 8.36 6.22 4.81
C PHE A 18 8.38 6.54 3.30
N PRO A 19 9.48 6.25 2.58
CA PRO A 19 9.56 6.50 1.15
C PRO A 19 8.50 5.71 0.37
N LEU A 20 7.81 6.40 -0.54
CA LEU A 20 6.86 5.82 -1.49
C LEU A 20 7.56 5.53 -2.82
N ALA A 21 7.49 4.27 -3.27
CA ALA A 21 8.01 3.83 -4.56
C ALA A 21 6.88 3.34 -5.47
N SER A 22 6.80 3.89 -6.68
CA SER A 22 5.98 3.34 -7.77
C SER A 22 6.78 2.25 -8.49
N LEU A 23 6.18 1.09 -8.73
CA LEU A 23 6.85 0.02 -9.49
C LEU A 23 6.72 0.30 -10.99
N GLY A 24 7.83 0.70 -11.63
CA GLY A 24 7.94 0.77 -13.09
C GLY A 24 8.03 -0.64 -13.68
N ASN A 25 7.17 -0.94 -14.64
CA ASN A 25 7.01 -2.27 -15.21
C ASN A 25 8.14 -2.57 -16.19
N GLU A 26 9.22 -3.21 -15.74
CA GLU A 26 10.35 -3.54 -16.64
C GLU A 26 10.60 -5.03 -16.81
N LYS A 27 10.09 -5.92 -15.92
CA LYS A 27 10.17 -7.38 -16.12
C LYS A 27 9.41 -8.28 -15.12
N SER A 28 8.52 -7.78 -14.27
CA SER A 28 7.90 -8.59 -13.19
C SER A 28 6.37 -8.64 -13.30
N THR A 29 5.83 -9.86 -13.35
CA THR A 29 4.43 -10.27 -13.61
C THR A 29 3.43 -9.90 -12.50
N LEU A 30 3.68 -8.83 -11.75
CA LEU A 30 2.92 -8.49 -10.55
C LEU A 30 2.58 -7.00 -10.53
N GLU A 31 1.38 -6.68 -11.00
CA GLU A 31 0.85 -5.32 -11.05
C GLU A 31 0.43 -4.87 -9.63
N MET A 32 1.18 -3.95 -9.05
CA MET A 32 0.86 -3.22 -7.83
C MET A 32 0.91 -1.71 -8.08
N ASP A 33 0.04 -0.94 -7.44
CA ASP A 33 0.01 0.52 -7.63
C ASP A 33 1.19 1.21 -6.94
N PHE A 34 1.42 0.91 -5.65
CA PHE A 34 2.51 1.50 -4.86
C PHE A 34 3.09 0.53 -3.84
N PHE A 35 4.32 0.79 -3.44
CA PHE A 35 4.91 0.26 -2.21
C PHE A 35 5.27 1.41 -1.27
N VAL A 36 4.93 1.25 0.00
CA VAL A 36 5.55 2.03 1.08
C VAL A 36 6.63 1.17 1.71
N LYS A 37 7.81 1.75 1.92
CA LYS A 37 8.88 1.08 2.65
C LYS A 37 9.12 1.74 3.99
N ASP A 38 9.43 0.93 4.99
CA ASP A 38 10.16 1.34 6.18
C ASP A 38 11.46 0.53 6.28
N PHE A 39 12.20 0.63 7.39
CA PHE A 39 13.48 -0.05 7.56
C PHE A 39 13.36 -1.59 7.57
N GLU A 40 12.21 -2.14 7.97
CA GLU A 40 12.02 -3.58 8.18
C GLU A 40 10.98 -4.20 7.24
N SER A 41 10.16 -3.39 6.56
CA SER A 41 9.01 -3.88 5.80
C SER A 41 8.77 -3.16 4.48
N SER A 42 8.20 -3.90 3.55
CA SER A 42 7.67 -3.39 2.27
C SER A 42 6.17 -3.64 2.27
N ILE A 43 5.39 -2.57 2.17
CA ILE A 43 3.93 -2.62 2.31
C ILE A 43 3.31 -2.31 0.94
N PRO A 44 2.77 -3.32 0.24
CA PRO A 44 2.04 -3.09 -1.01
C PRO A 44 0.74 -2.34 -0.74
N ILE A 45 0.51 -1.29 -1.52
CA ILE A 45 -0.74 -0.51 -1.51
C ILE A 45 -1.41 -0.67 -2.86
N GLU A 46 -2.67 -1.10 -2.82
CA GLU A 46 -3.54 -1.24 -3.98
C GLU A 46 -4.69 -0.23 -3.89
N VAL A 47 -4.83 0.60 -4.93
CA VAL A 47 -5.86 1.63 -5.05
C VAL A 47 -6.90 1.14 -6.05
N LYS A 48 -8.14 0.93 -5.59
CA LYS A 48 -9.25 0.49 -6.43
C LYS A 48 -10.39 1.49 -6.40
N ALA A 49 -10.83 1.88 -7.60
CA ALA A 49 -12.07 2.63 -7.74
C ALA A 49 -13.29 1.77 -7.37
N ASN A 50 -13.27 0.47 -7.68
CA ASN A 50 -14.40 -0.46 -7.54
C ASN A 50 -14.08 -1.68 -6.65
N ASP A 51 -15.13 -2.34 -6.15
CA ASP A 51 -15.10 -3.32 -5.05
C ASP A 51 -14.40 -4.67 -5.35
N GLY A 52 -13.87 -4.85 -6.56
CA GLY A 52 -13.24 -6.09 -7.03
C GLY A 52 -12.10 -6.58 -6.13
N ALA A 53 -12.11 -7.87 -5.82
CA ALA A 53 -10.97 -8.56 -5.22
C ALA A 53 -9.91 -8.82 -6.29
N THR A 54 -8.75 -8.19 -6.19
CA THR A 54 -7.64 -8.50 -7.11
C THR A 54 -6.83 -9.66 -6.55
N ALA A 55 -6.48 -10.60 -7.44
CA ALA A 55 -5.61 -11.72 -7.16
C ALA A 55 -4.14 -11.32 -6.82
N SER A 56 -3.78 -10.04 -6.91
CA SER A 56 -2.41 -9.50 -6.75
C SER A 56 -1.91 -9.55 -5.30
N LEU A 57 -2.72 -9.04 -4.37
CA LEU A 57 -2.36 -8.89 -2.96
C LEU A 57 -2.22 -10.25 -2.22
N ASN A 58 -3.11 -11.21 -2.48
CA ASN A 58 -2.99 -12.57 -1.92
C ASN A 58 -1.75 -13.30 -2.45
N LYS A 59 -1.42 -13.12 -3.73
CA LYS A 59 -0.22 -13.73 -4.35
C LYS A 59 1.09 -13.19 -3.78
N LEU A 60 1.09 -12.01 -3.16
CA LEU A 60 2.29 -11.41 -2.56
C LEU A 60 2.64 -12.01 -1.21
N ILE A 61 1.66 -12.12 -0.33
CA ILE A 61 1.86 -12.62 1.04
C ILE A 61 2.15 -14.13 1.03
N ASP A 62 1.58 -14.88 0.09
CA ASP A 62 1.75 -16.33 0.03
C ASP A 62 3.06 -16.77 -0.68
N LYS A 63 3.77 -15.87 -1.36
CA LYS A 63 5.05 -16.18 -2.02
C LYS A 63 6.23 -15.94 -1.09
N GLN A 64 7.03 -16.99 -0.86
CA GLN A 64 8.32 -16.92 -0.15
C GLN A 64 9.32 -15.89 -0.70
N THR A 65 9.07 -15.34 -1.90
CA THR A 65 9.92 -14.37 -2.59
C THR A 65 9.94 -12.99 -1.91
N TYR A 66 8.93 -12.64 -1.11
CA TYR A 66 8.82 -11.33 -0.46
C TYR A 66 8.63 -11.45 1.06
N ARG A 67 9.65 -11.96 1.75
CA ARG A 67 9.60 -12.25 3.20
C ARG A 67 9.39 -11.02 4.08
N ASP A 68 9.63 -9.83 3.54
CA ASP A 68 9.46 -8.52 4.19
C ASP A 68 8.04 -7.95 4.06
N ILE A 69 7.15 -8.60 3.28
CA ILE A 69 5.74 -8.20 3.14
C ILE A 69 4.91 -8.95 4.18
N LYS A 70 4.61 -8.28 5.30
CA LYS A 70 3.79 -8.84 6.40
C LYS A 70 2.28 -8.68 6.15
N TYR A 71 1.88 -7.61 5.48
CA TYR A 71 0.48 -7.30 5.15
C TYR A 71 0.41 -6.31 3.98
N GLY A 72 -0.77 -6.14 3.39
CA GLY A 72 -1.03 -5.10 2.39
C GLY A 72 -2.13 -4.12 2.78
N ILE A 73 -2.23 -3.01 2.04
CA ILE A 73 -3.28 -1.99 2.24
C ILE A 73 -4.11 -1.86 0.96
N LYS A 74 -5.43 -1.85 1.10
CA LYS A 74 -6.40 -1.62 0.04
C LYS A 74 -7.15 -0.31 0.29
N LEU A 75 -7.11 0.59 -0.68
CA LEU A 75 -7.79 1.87 -0.64
C LEU A 75 -8.88 1.91 -1.71
N GLY A 76 -10.12 2.22 -1.32
CA GLY A 76 -11.24 2.25 -2.25
C GLY A 76 -12.56 2.69 -1.63
N GLN A 77 -13.67 2.56 -2.35
CA GLN A 77 -15.01 2.83 -1.81
C GLN A 77 -15.51 1.65 -0.97
N LYS A 78 -14.90 1.44 0.19
CA LYS A 78 -15.18 0.31 1.09
C LYS A 78 -15.20 0.76 2.54
N ASN A 79 -15.82 -0.04 3.41
CA ASN A 79 -15.71 0.10 4.85
C ASN A 79 -14.31 -0.28 5.35
N ILE A 80 -13.95 0.23 6.53
CA ILE A 80 -12.72 -0.15 7.22
C ILE A 80 -12.80 -1.63 7.59
N GLY A 81 -11.71 -2.38 7.36
CA GLY A 81 -11.67 -3.79 7.70
C GLY A 81 -10.26 -4.38 7.73
N TYR A 82 -10.13 -5.53 8.38
CA TYR A 82 -8.92 -6.35 8.37
C TYR A 82 -9.32 -7.82 8.27
N ASN A 83 -8.68 -8.57 7.37
CA ASN A 83 -9.00 -9.98 7.11
C ASN A 83 -7.84 -10.93 7.46
N GLY A 84 -6.88 -10.49 8.29
CA GLY A 84 -5.65 -11.25 8.58
C GLY A 84 -4.50 -10.99 7.60
N LYS A 85 -4.79 -10.48 6.39
CA LYS A 85 -3.77 -10.22 5.35
C LYS A 85 -3.75 -8.77 4.87
N PHE A 86 -4.91 -8.11 4.81
CA PHE A 86 -5.06 -6.76 4.26
C PHE A 86 -5.84 -5.85 5.17
N HIS A 87 -5.33 -4.62 5.33
CA HIS A 87 -6.10 -3.50 5.83
C HIS A 87 -6.85 -2.86 4.68
N THR A 88 -8.17 -2.75 4.81
CA THR A 88 -9.01 -1.99 3.89
C THR A 88 -9.36 -0.66 4.53
N SER A 89 -9.18 0.43 3.80
CA SER A 89 -9.57 1.77 4.24
C SER A 89 -10.31 2.51 3.12
N PRO A 90 -11.37 3.26 3.45
CA PRO A 90 -12.01 4.17 2.52
C PRO A 90 -11.00 5.14 1.88
N TYR A 91 -11.12 5.39 0.58
CA TYR A 91 -10.20 6.29 -0.15
C TYR A 91 -10.13 7.69 0.47
N PHE A 92 -11.25 8.21 0.98
CA PHE A 92 -11.28 9.53 1.62
C PHE A 92 -10.48 9.59 2.94
N LEU A 93 -10.13 8.45 3.54
CA LEU A 93 -9.27 8.37 4.73
C LEU A 93 -7.78 8.23 4.41
N THR A 94 -7.38 8.33 3.13
CA THR A 94 -5.96 8.21 2.72
C THR A 94 -5.06 9.21 3.45
N PHE A 95 -5.55 10.40 3.81
CA PHE A 95 -4.76 11.39 4.56
C PHE A 95 -4.28 10.88 5.94
N LEU A 96 -4.95 9.86 6.50
CA LEU A 96 -4.54 9.21 7.75
C LEU A 96 -3.51 8.09 7.56
N LEU A 97 -3.23 7.69 6.32
CA LEU A 97 -2.36 6.55 6.01
C LEU A 97 -0.97 6.71 6.64
N LYS A 98 -0.39 7.92 6.63
CA LYS A 98 0.94 8.19 7.23
C LYS A 98 0.93 7.89 8.72
N ARG A 99 -0.08 8.40 9.43
CA ARG A 99 -0.25 8.21 10.86
C ARG A 99 -0.45 6.72 11.18
N PHE A 100 -1.30 6.06 10.41
CA PHE A 100 -1.58 4.63 10.56
C PHE A 100 -0.32 3.76 10.44
N LEU A 101 0.56 4.06 9.47
CA LEU A 101 1.83 3.36 9.32
C LEU A 101 2.79 3.65 10.47
N LYS A 102 2.91 4.91 10.88
CA LYS A 102 3.78 5.34 11.98
C LYS A 102 3.41 4.69 13.32
N GLU A 103 2.11 4.50 13.59
CA GLU A 103 1.64 3.84 14.82
C GLU A 103 1.95 2.34 14.87
N ARG A 104 2.37 1.71 13.77
CA ARG A 104 2.69 0.27 13.68
C ARG A 104 4.18 -0.05 13.74
N VAL A 105 5.02 0.96 13.53
CA VAL A 105 6.49 0.86 13.62
C VAL A 105 6.99 1.21 15.03
N ARG A 106 6.10 1.71 15.90
CA ARG A 106 6.38 1.90 17.33
C ARG A 106 6.34 0.58 18.09
#